data_AF-X1M2H8-F1
#
_entry.id   AF-X1M2H8-F1
#
_cell.length_a   1.000
_cell.length_b   1.000
_cell.length_c   1.000
_cell.angle_alpha   90.00
_cell.angle_beta   90.00
_cell.angle_gamma   90.00
#
_symmetry.space_group_name_H-M   'P 1'
#
loop_
_entity.id
_entity.type
_entity.pdbx_description
1 polymer ?
#
loop_
_entity_poly.entity_id
_entity_poly.type
_entity_poly.pdbx_seq_one_letter_code
_entity_poly.pdbx_strand_id
1 'polypeptide(L)'
;MASFNKFECFVGDLGDKKHNLDADTLKVYLTNNAPSASADSIKTDLTGITEQNGYAPADIQNGWSETGGTGTLTGVDYEWTGSGGSFGAFRYVRNFPNISVKFILGFYPLL
;
A
#
# COMPACT_ATOMS: atom_id res chain seq x y z
N MET A 1 -8.89 6.67 -14.52
CA MET A 1 -7.73 6.71 -13.59
C MET A 1 -8.24 6.33 -12.22
N ALA A 2 -7.60 5.37 -11.55
CA ALA A 2 -8.00 4.95 -10.21
C ALA A 2 -7.69 6.06 -9.20
N SER A 3 -8.67 6.49 -8.41
CA SER A 3 -8.45 7.47 -7.36
C SER A 3 -7.78 6.83 -6.14
N PHE A 4 -6.74 7.47 -5.61
CA PHE A 4 -6.14 7.07 -4.34
C PHE A 4 -7.09 7.39 -3.19
N ASN A 5 -7.39 6.38 -2.37
CA ASN A 5 -8.13 6.56 -1.12
C ASN A 5 -7.18 6.37 0.06
N LYS A 6 -7.12 7.36 0.92
CA LYS A 6 -6.28 7.36 2.12
C LYS A 6 -7.03 6.71 3.28
N PHE A 7 -6.34 5.96 4.14
CA PHE A 7 -6.95 5.49 5.40
C PHE A 7 -7.03 6.65 6.39
N GLU A 8 -8.14 6.72 7.14
CA GLU A 8 -8.40 7.85 8.05
C GLU A 8 -7.34 7.96 9.15
N CYS A 9 -6.80 6.82 9.57
CA CYS A 9 -5.78 6.72 10.59
C CYS A 9 -4.42 7.31 10.15
N PHE A 10 -4.16 7.49 8.85
CA PHE A 10 -2.86 7.98 8.35
C PHE A 10 -2.49 9.37 8.90
N VAL A 11 -3.46 10.27 9.04
CA VAL A 11 -3.17 11.65 9.50
C VAL A 11 -2.71 11.65 10.95
N GLY A 12 -3.34 10.85 11.81
CA GLY A 12 -2.91 10.69 13.21
C GLY A 12 -1.52 10.07 13.30
N ASP A 13 -1.28 9.03 12.50
CA ASP A 13 -0.01 8.33 12.48
C ASP A 13 1.18 9.16 11.96
N LEU A 14 0.92 10.13 11.09
CA LEU A 14 1.92 11.11 10.67
C LEU A 14 2.34 12.01 11.85
N GLY A 15 1.38 12.41 12.69
CA GLY A 15 1.64 13.19 13.91
C GLY A 15 2.37 12.39 15.00
N ASP A 16 2.03 11.10 15.12
CA ASP A 16 2.66 10.17 16.08
C ASP A 16 4.06 9.70 15.64
N LYS A 17 4.54 10.11 14.46
CA LYS A 17 5.81 9.66 13.84
C LYS A 17 5.94 8.14 13.74
N LYS A 18 4.82 7.45 13.45
CA LYS A 18 4.84 6.00 13.26
C LYS A 18 5.44 5.58 11.92
N HIS A 19 5.47 6.50 10.94
CA HIS A 19 5.99 6.27 9.59
C HIS A 19 7.09 7.27 9.27
N ASN A 20 8.23 6.76 8.84
CA ASN A 20 9.24 7.54 8.16
C ASN A 20 9.09 7.35 6.65
N LEU A 21 8.34 8.22 6.00
CA LEU A 21 8.02 8.09 4.57
C LEU A 21 9.22 8.27 3.62
N ASP A 22 10.38 8.66 4.14
CA ASP A 22 11.63 8.80 3.37
C ASP A 22 12.60 7.62 3.59
N ALA A 23 12.57 6.99 4.77
CA ALA A 23 13.48 5.88 5.11
C ALA A 23 12.80 4.50 5.14
N ASP A 24 11.52 4.44 5.46
CA ASP A 24 10.79 3.18 5.55
C ASP A 24 10.44 2.67 4.15
N THR A 25 10.62 1.38 3.94
CA THR A 25 10.22 0.70 2.70
C THR A 25 8.70 0.57 2.63
N LEU A 26 8.08 1.24 1.67
CA LEU A 26 6.66 1.09 1.38
C LEU A 26 6.42 -0.05 0.40
N LYS A 27 5.58 -1.01 0.80
CA LYS A 27 5.21 -2.17 -0.01
C LYS A 27 3.76 -2.11 -0.44
N VAL A 28 3.50 -2.52 -1.66
CA VAL A 28 2.15 -2.73 -2.19
C VAL A 28 1.78 -4.20 -2.22
N TYR A 29 0.51 -4.50 -1.98
CA TYR A 29 -0.04 -5.83 -2.18
C TYR A 29 -1.45 -5.78 -2.77
N LEU A 30 -1.80 -6.84 -3.48
CA LEU A 30 -3.09 -7.04 -4.13
C LEU A 30 -4.06 -7.73 -3.18
N THR A 31 -5.33 -7.29 -3.21
CA THR A 31 -6.42 -7.92 -2.46
C THR A 31 -7.70 -7.96 -3.29
N ASN A 32 -8.57 -8.92 -2.97
CA ASN A 32 -9.90 -9.05 -3.54
C ASN A 32 -11.01 -8.54 -2.58
N ASN A 33 -10.67 -8.21 -1.34
CA ASN A 33 -11.59 -7.70 -0.35
C ASN A 33 -11.68 -6.17 -0.48
N ALA A 34 -12.90 -5.63 -0.41
CA ALA A 34 -13.13 -4.19 -0.48
C ALA A 34 -12.54 -3.50 0.77
N PRO A 35 -11.59 -2.56 0.63
CA PRO A 35 -10.99 -1.88 1.78
C PRO A 35 -11.97 -0.88 2.41
N SER A 36 -12.03 -0.87 3.74
CA SER A 36 -12.70 0.13 4.55
C SER A 36 -11.69 1.13 5.10
N ALA A 37 -11.81 2.40 4.70
CA ALA A 37 -10.91 3.47 5.13
C ALA A 37 -10.92 3.69 6.66
N SER A 38 -12.01 3.32 7.33
CA SER A 38 -12.21 3.50 8.77
C SER A 38 -11.96 2.23 9.60
N ALA A 39 -12.11 1.03 9.01
CA ALA A 39 -12.01 -0.22 9.74
C ALA A 39 -10.70 -0.98 9.49
N ASP A 40 -10.06 -0.81 8.32
CA ASP A 40 -8.88 -1.60 7.97
C ASP A 40 -7.60 -0.79 8.21
N SER A 41 -7.32 -0.50 9.48
CA SER A 41 -6.20 0.33 9.91
C SER A 41 -4.85 -0.41 9.91
N ILE A 42 -4.85 -1.74 10.05
CA ILE A 42 -3.63 -2.56 10.09
C ILE A 42 -3.63 -3.68 9.04
N LYS A 43 -2.44 -4.22 8.72
CA LYS A 43 -2.29 -5.18 7.61
C LYS A 43 -3.12 -6.44 7.82
N THR A 44 -3.32 -6.83 9.07
CA THR A 44 -4.08 -8.02 9.45
C THR A 44 -5.58 -7.89 9.21
N ASP A 45 -6.12 -6.68 9.10
CA ASP A 45 -7.56 -6.44 8.91
C ASP A 45 -8.02 -6.82 7.50
N LEU A 46 -7.11 -6.73 6.52
CA LEU A 46 -7.41 -6.96 5.11
C LEU A 46 -6.39 -7.90 4.47
N THR A 47 -6.79 -9.16 4.32
CA THR A 47 -5.95 -10.21 3.74
C THR A 47 -5.62 -9.92 2.27
N GLY A 48 -4.36 -10.11 1.88
CA GLY A 48 -3.92 -10.06 0.49
C GLY A 48 -4.27 -11.34 -0.28
N ILE A 49 -4.13 -11.31 -1.59
CA ILE A 49 -4.16 -12.55 -2.39
C ILE A 49 -2.95 -13.43 -2.02
N THR A 50 -3.12 -14.74 -2.20
CA THR A 50 -2.06 -15.72 -1.95
C THR A 50 -0.82 -15.43 -2.81
N GLU A 51 0.35 -15.46 -2.19
CA GLU A 51 1.64 -15.37 -2.86
C GLU A 51 1.89 -16.63 -3.69
N GLN A 52 1.66 -16.55 -5.00
CA GLN A 52 1.81 -17.66 -5.93
C GLN A 52 2.13 -17.14 -7.33
N ASN A 53 2.66 -18.03 -8.18
CA ASN A 53 2.85 -17.79 -9.62
C ASN A 53 3.71 -16.55 -9.91
N GLY A 54 4.69 -16.24 -9.05
CA GLY A 54 5.56 -15.06 -9.19
C GLY A 54 5.05 -13.80 -8.51
N TYR A 55 3.89 -13.83 -7.83
CA TYR A 55 3.39 -12.69 -7.06
C TYR A 55 3.88 -12.73 -5.61
N ALA A 56 4.42 -11.60 -5.16
CA ALA A 56 4.73 -11.29 -3.78
C ALA A 56 4.56 -9.78 -3.54
N PRO A 57 4.22 -9.30 -2.32
CA PRO A 57 4.17 -7.89 -2.01
C PRO A 57 5.47 -7.18 -2.41
N ALA A 58 5.35 -6.13 -3.20
CA ALA A 58 6.47 -5.47 -3.86
C ALA A 58 6.80 -4.13 -3.20
N ASP A 59 8.07 -3.78 -3.17
CA ASP A 59 8.54 -2.45 -2.78
C ASP A 59 8.32 -1.46 -3.94
N ILE A 60 7.75 -0.30 -3.64
CA ILE A 60 7.49 0.75 -4.63
C ILE A 60 8.60 1.81 -4.67
N GLN A 61 9.70 1.65 -3.94
CA GLN A 61 10.82 2.58 -3.90
C GLN A 61 10.35 4.02 -3.65
N ASN A 62 9.71 4.23 -2.50
CA ASN A 62 9.12 5.51 -2.17
C ASN A 62 10.15 6.63 -1.97
N GLY A 63 9.73 7.85 -2.27
CA GLY A 63 10.46 9.07 -1.94
C GLY A 63 9.53 10.15 -1.41
N TRP A 64 9.96 10.87 -0.37
CA TRP A 64 9.19 11.94 0.24
C TRP A 64 9.83 13.31 -0.02
N SER A 65 9.01 14.31 -0.34
CA SER A 65 9.44 15.70 -0.45
C SER A 65 8.37 16.64 0.08
N GLU A 66 8.76 17.81 0.55
CA GLU A 66 7.83 18.86 0.95
C GLU A 66 8.22 20.15 0.23
N THR A 67 7.24 20.82 -0.39
CA THR A 67 7.45 22.13 -1.01
C THR A 67 6.20 22.98 -0.85
N GLY A 68 6.36 24.19 -0.32
CA GLY A 68 5.26 25.15 -0.21
C GLY A 68 4.11 24.70 0.70
N GLY A 69 4.39 23.89 1.71
CA GLY A 69 3.41 23.30 2.63
C GLY A 69 2.74 22.03 2.10
N THR A 70 3.16 21.53 0.94
CA THR A 70 2.60 20.30 0.34
C THR A 70 3.60 19.16 0.44
N GLY A 71 3.27 18.16 1.26
CA GLY A 71 4.00 16.90 1.34
C GLY A 71 3.63 15.99 0.16
N THR A 72 4.64 15.54 -0.59
CA THR A 72 4.49 14.67 -1.75
C THR A 72 5.20 13.36 -1.50
N LEU A 73 4.43 12.27 -1.53
CA LEU A 73 4.96 10.90 -1.58
C LEU A 73 4.94 10.43 -3.03
N THR A 74 6.11 10.03 -3.51
CA THR A 74 6.30 9.42 -4.82
C THR A 74 6.57 7.92 -4.67
N GLY A 75 6.30 7.16 -5.73
CA GLY A 75 6.64 5.76 -5.86
C GLY A 75 6.94 5.43 -7.31
N VAL A 76 7.69 4.36 -7.52
CA VAL A 76 8.02 3.80 -8.82
C VAL A 76 7.03 2.68 -9.15
N ASP A 77 6.64 2.61 -10.42
CA ASP A 77 5.77 1.54 -10.91
C ASP A 77 6.47 0.18 -10.77
N TYR A 78 5.74 -0.80 -10.24
CA TYR A 78 6.22 -2.17 -10.12
C TYR A 78 5.37 -3.11 -10.97
N GLU A 79 6.03 -3.91 -11.80
CA GLU A 79 5.38 -4.90 -12.66
C GLU A 79 5.59 -6.32 -12.11
N TRP A 80 4.49 -7.00 -11.79
CA TRP A 80 4.53 -8.43 -11.48
C TRP A 80 4.48 -9.26 -12.75
N THR A 81 5.52 -10.04 -13.01
CA THR A 81 5.54 -11.02 -14.10
C THR A 81 5.03 -12.37 -13.62
N GLY A 82 3.94 -12.86 -14.22
CA GLY A 82 3.36 -14.17 -13.88
C GLY A 82 4.24 -15.32 -14.34
N SER A 83 4.52 -16.26 -13.44
CA SER A 83 5.24 -17.50 -13.72
C SER A 83 4.33 -18.70 -13.43
N GLY A 84 3.95 -19.43 -14.48
CA GLY A 84 3.30 -20.74 -14.35
C GLY A 84 1.79 -20.74 -14.04
N GLY A 85 1.10 -19.60 -14.09
CA GLY A 85 -0.35 -19.53 -13.92
C GLY A 85 -0.89 -18.12 -13.71
N SER A 86 -2.21 -17.99 -13.49
CA SER A 86 -2.85 -16.72 -13.15
C SER A 86 -2.50 -16.31 -11.72
N PHE A 87 -2.26 -15.02 -11.49
CA PHE A 87 -2.44 -14.43 -10.17
C PHE A 87 -3.92 -14.59 -9.79
N GLY A 88 -4.25 -14.91 -8.54
CA GLY A 88 -5.65 -15.01 -8.12
C GLY A 88 -6.43 -13.72 -8.42
N ALA A 89 -7.76 -13.77 -8.48
CA ALA A 89 -8.55 -12.56 -8.76
C ALA A 89 -8.24 -11.44 -7.73
N PHE A 90 -7.97 -10.23 -8.23
CA PHE A 90 -7.68 -9.05 -7.41
C PHE A 90 -8.47 -7.85 -7.93
N ARG A 91 -8.83 -6.94 -7.01
CA ARG A 91 -9.60 -5.73 -7.32
C ARG A 91 -9.00 -4.46 -6.72
N TYR A 92 -8.09 -4.58 -5.75
CA TYR A 92 -7.52 -3.45 -5.03
C TYR A 92 -6.02 -3.62 -4.80
N VAL A 93 -5.30 -2.50 -4.87
CA VAL A 93 -3.87 -2.40 -4.49
C VAL A 93 -3.79 -1.61 -3.19
N ARG A 94 -3.05 -2.11 -2.20
CA ARG A 94 -2.90 -1.49 -0.87
C ARG A 94 -1.43 -1.25 -0.53
N ASN A 95 -1.08 -0.06 -0.03
CA ASN A 95 0.30 0.34 0.31
C ASN A 95 0.56 0.40 1.82
N PHE A 96 1.60 -0.29 2.33
CA PHE A 96 1.96 -0.38 3.76
C PHE A 96 3.50 -0.28 3.97
N PRO A 97 4.01 0.35 5.05
CA PRO A 97 5.43 0.30 5.40
C PRO A 97 5.87 -1.08 5.93
N ASN A 98 7.10 -1.48 5.62
CA ASN A 98 7.72 -2.73 6.07
C ASN A 98 8.42 -2.56 7.43
N ILE A 99 7.66 -2.17 8.46
CA ILE A 99 8.11 -2.19 9.87
C ILE A 99 7.28 -3.21 10.66
N SER A 100 7.77 -3.67 11.82
CA SER A 100 7.15 -4.73 12.65
C SER A 100 5.71 -4.45 13.08
N VAL A 101 5.23 -3.22 12.92
CA VAL A 101 3.82 -2.80 13.12
C VAL A 101 3.28 -2.32 11.77
N LYS A 102 2.67 -3.24 11.02
CA LYS A 102 2.32 -3.06 9.61
C LYS A 102 1.03 -2.23 9.47
N PHE A 103 1.18 -0.92 9.37
CA PHE A 103 0.07 0.03 9.17
C PHE A 103 -0.05 0.46 7.70
N ILE A 104 -1.12 1.14 7.26
CA ILE A 104 -1.41 1.35 5.82
C ILE A 104 -1.61 2.81 5.45
N LEU A 105 -1.05 3.22 4.30
CA LEU A 105 -1.19 4.56 3.73
C LEU A 105 -2.50 4.76 2.96
N GLY A 106 -2.87 3.81 2.10
CA GLY A 106 -4.05 3.92 1.25
C GLY A 106 -4.22 2.78 0.27
N PHE A 107 -5.23 2.90 -0.59
CA PHE A 107 -5.57 1.91 -1.62
C PHE A 107 -6.03 2.53 -2.93
N TYR A 108 -5.91 1.75 -4.01
CA TYR A 108 -6.41 2.07 -5.35
C TYR A 108 -7.40 0.99 -5.82
N PRO A 109 -8.58 1.35 -6.34
CA PRO A 109 -9.46 0.43 -7.05
C PRO A 109 -8.92 0.15 -8.47
N LEU A 110 -8.73 -1.12 -8.82
CA LEU A 110 -8.27 -1.54 -10.14
C LEU A 110 -9.47 -1.79 -11.07
N LEU A 111 -10.18 -0.71 -11.43
CA LEU A 111 -11.41 -0.70 -12.25
C LEU A 111 -12.60 -1.49 -11.67
#